data_AF-A0A847BGE1-F1
#
_entry.id   AF-A0A847BGE1-F1
#
_cell.length_a   1.000
_cell.length_b   1.000
_cell.length_c   1.000
_cell.angle_alpha   90.00
_cell.angle_beta   90.00
_cell.angle_gamma   90.00
#
_symmetry.space_group_name_H-M   'P 1'
#
loop_
_entity.id
_entity.type
_entity.pdbx_description
1 polymer ?
#
loop_
_entity_poly.entity_id
_entity_poly.type
_entity_poly.pdbx_seq_one_letter_code
_entity_poly.pdbx_strand_id
1 'polypeptide(L)'
;MFSLIITIISIALVAGLAIATMYFGGGAFLQGKPDAEAAKYINEGQQISAAIRLFQTEKHGELPQDLRGDLTPVYLKQVPESSVDWDIATNAIIKPVEDTTTCERINTRAGMADPTPIPCDEVPTDLAYFCCIPTTT
;
A
#
# COMPACT_ATOMS: atom_id res chain seq x y z
N MET A 1 -33.38 34.51 -29.48
CA MET A 1 -34.11 33.35 -28.91
C MET A 1 -33.49 32.00 -29.30
N PHE A 2 -32.84 31.87 -30.47
CA PHE A 2 -32.16 30.64 -30.89
C PHE A 2 -31.01 30.20 -29.96
N SER A 3 -30.26 31.15 -29.39
CA SER A 3 -29.14 30.85 -28.48
C SER A 3 -29.55 30.23 -27.15
N LEU A 4 -30.77 30.50 -26.65
CA LEU A 4 -31.22 29.98 -25.35
C LEU A 4 -31.61 28.49 -25.43
N ILE A 5 -32.12 28.05 -26.58
CA ILE A 5 -32.46 26.65 -26.79
C ILE A 5 -31.18 25.81 -26.90
N ILE A 6 -30.18 26.30 -27.65
CA ILE A 6 -28.90 25.60 -27.81
C ILE A 6 -28.18 25.45 -26.47
N THR A 7 -28.16 26.49 -25.63
CA THR A 7 -27.49 26.41 -24.31
C THR A 7 -28.13 25.38 -23.39
N ILE A 8 -29.47 25.30 -23.35
CA ILE A 8 -30.19 24.30 -22.55
C ILE A 8 -29.87 22.88 -23.02
N ILE A 9 -29.85 22.65 -24.34
CA ILE A 9 -29.52 21.33 -24.91
C ILE A 9 -28.06 20.97 -24.60
N SER A 10 -27.12 21.92 -24.70
CA SER A 10 -25.71 21.67 -24.35
C SER A 10 -25.53 21.27 -22.88
N ILE A 11 -26.21 21.96 -21.95
CA ILE A 11 -26.15 21.60 -20.52
C ILE A 11 -26.74 20.20 -20.30
N ALA A 12 -27.85 19.87 -20.93
CA ALA A 12 -28.47 18.56 -20.83
C ALA A 12 -27.55 17.44 -21.36
N LEU A 13 -26.85 17.67 -22.47
CA LEU A 13 -25.90 16.71 -23.04
C LEU A 13 -24.68 16.51 -22.14
N VAL A 14 -24.11 17.58 -21.58
CA VAL A 14 -22.98 17.48 -20.64
C VAL A 14 -23.40 16.76 -19.36
N ALA A 15 -24.58 17.07 -18.83
CA ALA A 15 -25.12 16.37 -17.66
C ALA A 15 -25.32 14.88 -17.94
N GLY A 16 -25.87 14.52 -19.11
CA GLY A 16 -26.04 13.13 -19.52
C GLY A 16 -24.70 12.39 -19.65
N LEU A 17 -23.69 13.03 -20.24
CA LEU A 17 -22.34 12.46 -20.35
C LEU A 17 -21.70 12.28 -18.97
N ALA A 18 -21.82 13.25 -18.06
CA ALA A 18 -21.28 13.17 -16.70
C ALA A 18 -21.91 12.03 -15.89
N ILE A 19 -23.22 11.80 -16.04
CA ILE A 19 -23.90 10.67 -15.40
C ILE A 19 -23.40 9.35 -15.99
N ALA A 20 -23.25 9.26 -17.32
CA ALA A 20 -22.72 8.08 -17.97
C ALA A 20 -21.28 7.77 -17.53
N THR A 21 -20.41 8.78 -17.40
CA THR A 21 -19.03 8.56 -16.93
C THR A 21 -18.98 8.16 -15.46
N MET A 22 -19.86 8.67 -14.61
CA MET A 22 -19.95 8.20 -13.21
C MET A 22 -20.45 6.74 -13.12
N TYR A 23 -21.47 6.38 -13.89
CA TYR A 23 -22.05 5.04 -13.84
C TYR A 23 -21.13 3.97 -14.45
N PHE A 24 -20.51 4.25 -15.60
CA PHE A 24 -19.65 3.29 -16.30
C PHE A 24 -18.15 3.43 -15.94
N GLY A 25 -17.68 4.61 -15.55
CA GLY A 25 -16.29 4.85 -15.15
C GLY A 25 -16.03 4.68 -13.65
N GLY A 26 -17.07 4.71 -12.81
CA GLY A 26 -16.95 4.56 -11.36
C GLY A 26 -16.40 3.20 -10.93
N GLY A 27 -16.82 2.10 -11.59
CA GLY A 27 -16.36 0.76 -11.25
C GLY A 27 -14.84 0.57 -11.43
N ALA A 28 -14.27 1.07 -12.52
CA ALA A 28 -12.84 1.02 -12.77
C ALA A 28 -12.03 1.89 -11.78
N PHE A 29 -12.58 3.04 -11.38
CA PHE A 29 -11.95 3.91 -10.39
C PHE A 29 -12.01 3.30 -8.97
N LEU A 30 -13.13 2.67 -8.61
CA LEU A 30 -13.33 2.03 -7.31
C LEU A 30 -12.49 0.75 -7.16
N GLN A 31 -12.34 -0.04 -8.23
CA GLN A 31 -11.46 -1.22 -8.24
C GLN A 31 -9.97 -0.86 -8.32
N GLY A 32 -9.62 0.24 -9.00
CA GLY A 32 -8.23 0.66 -9.15
C GLY A 32 -7.57 1.15 -7.85
N LYS A 33 -8.35 1.66 -6.90
CA LYS A 33 -7.84 2.16 -5.61
C LYS A 33 -7.16 1.09 -4.73
N PRO A 34 -7.83 -0.02 -4.36
CA PRO A 34 -7.20 -1.05 -3.52
C PRO A 34 -6.00 -1.72 -4.22
N ASP A 35 -6.04 -1.82 -5.55
CA ASP A 35 -4.92 -2.32 -6.35
C ASP A 35 -3.71 -1.40 -6.32
N ALA A 36 -3.95 -0.09 -6.43
CA ALA A 36 -2.91 0.92 -6.34
C ALA A 36 -2.34 1.00 -4.92
N GLU A 37 -3.17 0.87 -3.89
CA GLU A 37 -2.74 0.85 -2.48
C GLU A 37 -1.90 -0.40 -2.18
N ALA A 38 -2.33 -1.58 -2.62
CA ALA A 38 -1.54 -2.80 -2.49
C ALA A 38 -0.22 -2.71 -3.26
N ALA A 39 -0.23 -2.16 -4.48
CA ALA A 39 1.00 -1.95 -5.25
C ALA A 39 1.95 -0.96 -4.56
N LYS A 40 1.41 0.13 -4.01
CA LYS A 40 2.17 1.11 -3.22
C LYS A 40 2.79 0.42 -1.99
N TYR A 41 2.00 -0.34 -1.24
CA TYR A 41 2.46 -1.11 -0.08
C TYR A 41 3.64 -2.02 -0.44
N ILE A 42 3.50 -2.80 -1.50
CA ILE A 42 4.54 -3.73 -1.96
C ILE A 42 5.81 -2.98 -2.36
N ASN A 43 5.67 -1.89 -3.12
CA ASN A 43 6.81 -1.10 -3.57
C ASN A 43 7.55 -0.43 -2.41
N GLU A 44 6.82 0.13 -1.44
CA GLU A 44 7.40 0.69 -0.22
C GLU A 44 8.09 -0.41 0.59
N GLY A 45 7.43 -1.56 0.74
CA GLY A 45 7.96 -2.64 1.52
C GLY A 45 9.23 -3.27 0.92
N GLN A 46 9.26 -3.45 -0.40
CA GLN A 46 10.45 -3.92 -1.09
C GLN A 46 11.63 -2.95 -0.96
N GLN A 47 11.39 -1.64 -1.01
CA GLN A 47 12.45 -0.63 -0.82
C GLN A 47 13.03 -0.68 0.59
N ILE A 48 12.16 -0.75 1.61
CA ILE A 48 12.60 -0.79 3.00
C ILE A 48 13.31 -2.11 3.31
N SER A 49 12.76 -3.26 2.90
CA SER A 49 13.41 -4.57 3.11
C SER A 49 14.76 -4.69 2.40
N ALA A 50 14.90 -4.12 1.19
CA ALA A 50 16.19 -4.05 0.51
C ALA A 50 17.20 -3.19 1.29
N ALA A 51 16.76 -2.05 1.84
CA ALA A 51 17.60 -1.18 2.67
C ALA A 51 18.04 -1.87 3.97
N ILE A 52 17.14 -2.60 4.63
CA ILE A 52 17.46 -3.40 5.83
C ILE A 52 18.51 -4.46 5.51
N ARG A 53 18.38 -5.17 4.37
CA ARG A 53 19.37 -6.17 3.96
C ARG A 53 20.74 -5.57 3.66
N LEU A 54 20.77 -4.37 3.06
CA LEU A 54 22.03 -3.63 2.87
C LEU A 54 22.65 -3.23 4.21
N PHE A 55 21.84 -2.69 5.14
CA PHE A 55 22.27 -2.37 6.50
C PHE A 55 22.85 -3.60 7.21
N GLN A 56 22.14 -4.73 7.19
CA GLN A 56 22.60 -5.99 7.78
C GLN A 56 23.92 -6.46 7.16
N THR A 57 24.07 -6.35 5.84
CA THR A 57 25.29 -6.76 5.15
C THR A 57 26.49 -5.93 5.60
N GLU A 58 26.31 -4.63 5.81
CA GLU A 58 27.38 -3.73 6.25
C GLU A 58 27.63 -3.77 7.77
N LYS A 59 26.62 -4.09 8.57
CA LYS A 59 26.66 -4.14 10.04
C LYS A 59 26.74 -5.56 10.60
N HIS A 60 27.26 -6.50 9.82
CA HIS A 60 27.49 -7.89 10.27
C HIS A 60 26.25 -8.63 10.80
N GLY A 61 25.07 -8.35 10.24
CA GLY A 61 23.81 -8.99 10.60
C GLY A 61 23.00 -8.24 11.66
N GLU A 62 23.44 -7.06 12.11
CA GLU A 62 22.63 -6.21 12.98
C GLU A 62 21.35 -5.74 12.28
N LEU A 63 20.24 -5.77 13.01
CA LEU A 63 18.97 -5.20 12.57
C LEU A 63 18.92 -3.71 12.91
N PRO A 64 18.41 -2.86 12.01
CA PRO A 64 18.11 -1.47 12.35
C PRO A 64 17.04 -1.43 13.44
N GLN A 65 17.21 -0.54 14.41
CA GLN A 65 16.23 -0.29 15.48
C GLN A 65 15.25 0.82 15.09
N ASP A 66 15.67 1.73 14.23
CA ASP A 66 14.83 2.80 13.69
C ASP A 66 14.99 2.94 12.18
N LEU A 67 13.87 2.90 11.46
CA LEU A 67 13.85 3.10 10.00
C LEU A 67 14.41 4.48 9.62
N ARG A 68 14.19 5.52 10.42
CA ARG A 68 14.66 6.88 10.09
C ARG A 68 16.11 7.09 10.51
N GLY A 69 16.45 6.73 11.74
CA GLY A 69 17.78 6.90 12.31
C GLY A 69 18.84 6.04 11.66
N ASP A 70 18.51 4.79 11.33
CA ASP A 70 19.50 3.81 10.88
C ASP A 70 19.53 3.62 9.36
N LEU A 71 18.38 3.75 8.67
CA LEU A 71 18.32 3.54 7.22
C LEU A 71 18.50 4.82 6.40
N THR A 72 18.16 6.00 6.94
CA THR A 72 18.27 7.27 6.21
C THR A 72 19.44 8.10 6.75
N PRO A 73 20.22 8.81 5.92
CA PRO A 73 20.12 8.91 4.45
C PRO A 73 20.95 7.86 3.69
N VAL A 74 21.57 6.91 4.39
CA VAL A 74 22.61 6.03 3.82
C VAL A 74 22.02 4.94 2.94
N TYR A 75 20.99 4.25 3.40
CA TYR A 75 20.36 3.10 2.73
C TYR A 75 19.04 3.47 2.03
N LEU A 76 18.36 4.53 2.52
CA LEU A 76 17.18 5.14 1.92
C LEU A 76 17.38 6.65 1.83
N LYS A 77 16.95 7.25 0.72
CA LYS A 77 16.96 8.72 0.57
C LYS A 77 15.96 9.40 1.52
N GLN A 78 14.82 8.76 1.70
CA GLN A 78 13.75 9.18 2.60
C GLN A 78 12.91 7.96 2.94
N VAL A 79 12.42 7.89 4.16
CA VAL A 79 11.42 6.90 4.54
C VAL A 79 10.05 7.41 4.07
N PRO A 80 9.21 6.60 3.38
CA PRO A 80 7.88 7.03 2.94
C PRO A 80 7.08 7.64 4.09
N GLU A 81 6.28 8.69 3.88
CA GLU A 81 5.51 9.30 4.99
C GLU A 81 4.54 8.30 5.66
N SER A 82 4.09 7.28 4.92
CA SER A 82 3.31 6.12 5.37
C SER A 82 4.08 5.11 6.25
N SER A 83 5.34 5.42 6.62
CA SER A 83 6.22 4.58 7.45
C SER A 83 6.11 4.72 8.93
N VAL A 84 5.25 5.61 9.42
CA VAL A 84 4.89 5.59 10.84
C VAL A 84 4.26 4.24 11.23
N ASP A 85 3.64 3.56 10.26
CA ASP A 85 3.02 2.26 10.46
C ASP A 85 3.94 1.08 10.11
N TRP A 86 5.12 1.32 9.52
CA TRP A 86 6.04 0.24 9.13
C TRP A 86 6.92 -0.14 10.32
N ASP A 87 6.77 -1.36 10.82
CA ASP A 87 7.57 -1.93 11.91
C ASP A 87 8.60 -2.94 11.38
N ILE A 88 9.72 -3.05 12.08
CA ILE A 88 10.83 -3.95 11.75
C ILE A 88 10.66 -5.23 12.56
N ALA A 89 10.41 -6.32 11.87
CA ALA A 89 10.49 -7.65 12.45
C ALA A 89 11.71 -8.40 11.91
N THR A 90 12.10 -9.49 12.59
CA THR A 90 13.42 -10.15 12.47
C THR A 90 13.99 -10.25 11.06
N ASN A 91 13.17 -10.55 10.04
CA ASN A 91 13.61 -10.59 8.64
C ASN A 91 12.57 -9.98 7.66
N ALA A 92 11.56 -9.34 8.22
CA ALA A 92 10.38 -8.85 7.51
C ALA A 92 10.02 -7.47 8.02
N ILE A 93 9.38 -6.67 7.18
CA ILE A 93 8.72 -5.45 7.64
C ILE A 93 7.22 -5.64 7.62
N ILE A 94 6.58 -5.02 8.59
CA ILE A 94 5.16 -5.20 8.87
C ILE A 94 4.51 -3.86 8.79
N LYS A 95 3.32 -3.79 8.20
CA LYS A 95 2.46 -2.64 8.37
C LYS A 95 1.02 -3.11 8.63
N PRO A 96 0.38 -2.63 9.71
CA PRO A 96 -1.01 -2.98 10.00
C PRO A 96 -1.92 -2.39 8.93
N VAL A 97 -2.87 -3.20 8.45
CA VAL A 97 -3.94 -2.78 7.55
C VAL A 97 -5.26 -3.25 8.13
N GLU A 98 -6.20 -2.33 8.31
CA GLU A 98 -7.52 -2.63 8.87
C GLU A 98 -8.41 -3.41 7.88
N ASP A 99 -8.25 -3.17 6.58
CA ASP A 99 -8.99 -3.89 5.54
C ASP A 99 -8.38 -5.26 5.26
N THR A 100 -9.08 -6.30 5.70
CA THR A 100 -8.69 -7.70 5.55
C THR A 100 -8.52 -8.10 4.08
N THR A 101 -9.36 -7.60 3.18
CA THR A 101 -9.33 -7.97 1.76
C THR A 101 -8.09 -7.41 1.06
N THR A 102 -7.71 -6.17 1.37
CA THR A 102 -6.46 -5.58 0.88
C THR A 102 -5.25 -6.30 1.47
N CYS A 103 -5.31 -6.69 2.74
CA CYS A 103 -4.25 -7.43 3.41
C CYS A 103 -3.99 -8.81 2.79
N GLU A 104 -5.06 -9.58 2.50
CA GLU A 104 -4.96 -10.87 1.80
C GLU A 104 -4.29 -10.74 0.43
N ARG A 105 -4.63 -9.68 -0.30
CA ARG A 105 -4.05 -9.43 -1.62
C ARG A 105 -2.56 -9.06 -1.54
N ILE A 106 -2.17 -8.31 -0.52
CA ILE A 106 -0.77 -8.02 -0.23
C ILE A 106 -0.02 -9.30 0.12
N ASN A 107 -0.57 -10.13 1.02
CA ASN A 107 0.05 -11.38 1.47
C ASN A 107 0.18 -12.41 0.34
N THR A 108 -0.84 -12.51 -0.52
CA THR A 108 -0.78 -13.31 -1.74
C THR A 108 0.37 -12.86 -2.65
N ARG A 109 0.55 -11.55 -2.83
CA ARG A 109 1.64 -11.00 -3.66
C ARG A 109 3.01 -11.08 -2.98
N ALA A 110 3.05 -11.12 -1.65
CA ALA A 110 4.26 -11.37 -0.88
C ALA A 110 4.76 -12.82 -1.01
N GLY A 111 3.89 -13.74 -1.45
CA GLY A 111 4.22 -15.16 -1.62
C GLY A 111 3.86 -16.03 -0.40
N MET A 112 2.96 -15.55 0.46
CA MET A 112 2.48 -16.30 1.61
C MET A 112 1.67 -17.53 1.17
N ALA A 113 1.96 -18.71 1.72
CA ALA A 113 1.29 -19.96 1.34
C ALA A 113 -0.18 -19.98 1.78
N ASP A 114 -0.48 -19.36 2.91
CA ASP A 114 -1.83 -19.05 3.38
C ASP A 114 -1.95 -17.52 3.46
N PRO A 115 -2.71 -16.87 2.56
CA PRO A 115 -2.79 -15.41 2.52
C PRO A 115 -3.72 -14.82 3.57
N THR A 116 -4.32 -15.64 4.44
CA THR A 116 -5.20 -15.15 5.51
C THR A 116 -4.47 -14.12 6.38
N PRO A 117 -5.11 -13.00 6.74
CA PRO A 117 -4.45 -12.01 7.56
C PRO A 117 -4.20 -12.57 8.97
N ILE A 118 -2.97 -12.48 9.42
CA ILE A 118 -2.53 -12.93 10.75
C ILE A 118 -2.37 -11.73 11.71
N PRO A 119 -2.42 -11.97 13.03
CA PRO A 119 -2.07 -10.98 14.04
C PRO A 119 -0.65 -10.45 13.82
N CYS A 120 -0.41 -9.15 14.09
CA CYS A 120 0.93 -8.56 13.94
C CYS A 120 2.02 -9.18 14.85
N ASP A 121 1.62 -9.95 15.86
CA ASP A 121 2.51 -10.70 16.75
C ASP A 121 3.06 -11.99 16.12
N GLU A 122 2.39 -12.50 15.08
CA GLU A 122 2.80 -13.70 14.36
C GLU A 122 3.60 -13.30 13.11
N VAL A 123 4.93 -13.25 13.24
CA VAL A 123 5.82 -12.81 12.15
C VAL A 123 6.32 -14.00 11.32
N PRO A 124 5.98 -14.07 10.02
CA PRO A 124 6.57 -15.05 9.11
C PRO A 124 8.06 -14.71 8.86
N THR A 125 8.95 -15.69 8.99
CA THR A 125 10.41 -15.48 8.84
C THR A 125 10.89 -15.43 7.40
N ASP A 126 10.08 -15.94 6.47
CA ASP A 126 10.49 -16.20 5.08
C ASP A 126 10.08 -15.08 4.11
N LEU A 127 9.38 -14.05 4.61
CA LEU A 127 8.85 -12.96 3.80
C LEU A 127 9.66 -11.68 4.02
N ALA A 128 9.91 -10.94 2.93
CA ALA A 128 10.57 -9.64 3.01
C ALA A 128 9.64 -8.54 3.56
N TYR A 129 8.34 -8.68 3.31
CA TYR A 129 7.28 -7.81 3.80
C TYR A 129 6.00 -8.64 3.93
N PHE A 130 5.13 -8.27 4.86
CA PHE A 130 3.77 -8.81 4.92
C PHE A 130 2.83 -7.81 5.57
N CYS A 131 1.54 -8.02 5.37
CA CYS A 131 0.48 -7.26 6.02
C CYS A 131 -0.12 -8.06 7.18
N CYS A 132 -0.44 -7.37 8.28
CA CYS A 132 -1.09 -7.92 9.45
C CYS A 132 -2.33 -7.11 9.85
N ILE A 133 -3.19 -7.71 10.68
CA ILE A 133 -4.30 -6.99 11.34
C ILE A 133 -3.84 -6.59 12.75
N PRO A 134 -4.06 -5.33 13.19
CA PRO A 134 -3.80 -4.94 14.57
C PRO A 134 -4.67 -5.77 15.52
N THR A 135 -4.05 -6.40 16.52
CA THR A 135 -4.77 -7.05 17.62
C THR A 135 -5.49 -5.98 18.43
N THR A 136 -6.82 -5.92 18.29
CA THR A 136 -7.65 -5.11 19.18
C THR A 136 -7.44 -5.61 20.61
N THR A 137 -6.74 -4.82 21.42
CA THR A 137 -6.66 -5.00 22.88
C THR A 137 -7.84 -4.32 23.55
#